data_AF-A0A226Q9R4-F1
#
_entry.id   AF-A0A226Q9R4-F1
#
_cell.length_a   1.000
_cell.length_b   1.000
_cell.length_c   1.000
_cell.angle_alpha   90.00
_cell.angle_beta   90.00
_cell.angle_gamma   90.00
#
_symmetry.space_group_name_H-M   'P 1'
#
loop_
_entity.id
_entity.type
_entity.pdbx_description
1 polymer ?
#
loop_
_entity_poly.entity_id
_entity_poly.type
_entity_poly.pdbx_seq_one_letter_code
_entity_poly.pdbx_strand_id
1 'polypeptide(L)'
;MKTLKMIEEAVKVTQSNLNKNDIDEETRELELRKLNALMEIVSYVKSLAWLKQSQAKEKMRFLIKTKFNYERTKKEFNISSINAVEVFVSYANKKLLEKIGKDTVDLILRGEVDSAMAQFRANTGHDHQNLDFFIPGIAKFLPHPEKHKFMLLAECEEELILLGNLSHFMVSSMFEKADKTKLAHLLYILNSEDKKYEAEKELITRFLNGEFAEVDGYKLSIESQVARVFKELDQQNLFI
;
A
#
# COMPACT_ATOMS: atom_id res chain seq x y z
N MET A 1 -23.82 6.26 -5.81
CA MET A 1 -22.72 7.17 -6.22
C MET A 1 -22.04 6.58 -7.46
N LYS A 2 -22.04 7.30 -8.60
CA LYS A 2 -21.61 6.76 -9.91
C LYS A 2 -20.11 6.46 -9.96
N THR A 3 -19.28 7.37 -9.44
CA THR A 3 -17.82 7.26 -9.50
C THR A 3 -17.30 6.05 -8.72
N LEU A 4 -17.89 5.74 -7.57
CA LEU A 4 -17.52 4.56 -6.78
C LEU A 4 -17.82 3.25 -7.51
N LYS A 5 -19.00 3.13 -8.12
CA LYS A 5 -19.38 1.94 -8.89
C LYS A 5 -18.44 1.72 -10.08
N MET A 6 -18.09 2.79 -10.78
CA MET A 6 -17.15 2.73 -11.91
C MET A 6 -15.78 2.17 -11.50
N ILE A 7 -15.24 2.59 -10.34
CA ILE A 7 -13.97 2.07 -9.83
C ILE A 7 -14.09 0.60 -9.41
N GLU A 8 -15.18 0.25 -8.72
CA GLU A 8 -15.44 -1.15 -8.32
C GLU A 8 -15.57 -2.08 -9.53
N GLU A 9 -16.24 -1.62 -10.59
CA GLU A 9 -16.37 -2.35 -11.85
C GLU A 9 -15.02 -2.50 -12.55
N ALA A 10 -14.22 -1.43 -12.63
CA ALA A 10 -12.88 -1.48 -13.21
C ALA A 10 -11.97 -2.48 -12.49
N VAL A 11 -11.96 -2.47 -11.16
CA VAL A 11 -11.20 -3.44 -10.34
C VAL A 11 -11.63 -4.87 -10.64
N LYS A 12 -12.94 -5.14 -10.70
CA LYS A 12 -13.46 -6.48 -11.02
C LYS A 12 -13.05 -6.94 -12.41
N VAL A 13 -13.07 -6.05 -13.40
CA VAL A 13 -12.68 -6.37 -14.79
C VAL A 13 -11.20 -6.75 -14.83
N THR A 14 -10.32 -5.93 -14.24
CA THR A 14 -8.87 -6.19 -14.19
C THR A 14 -8.55 -7.47 -13.41
N GLN A 15 -9.21 -7.72 -12.27
CA GLN A 15 -9.05 -8.98 -11.53
C GLN A 15 -9.52 -10.20 -12.35
N SER A 16 -10.63 -10.07 -13.08
CA SER A 16 -11.12 -11.14 -13.95
C SER A 16 -10.16 -11.42 -15.10
N ASN A 17 -9.48 -10.40 -15.63
CA ASN A 17 -8.44 -10.57 -16.66
C ASN A 17 -7.22 -11.31 -16.11
N LEU A 18 -6.75 -10.97 -14.91
CA LEU A 18 -5.62 -11.63 -14.25
C LEU A 18 -5.88 -13.12 -13.96
N ASN A 19 -7.14 -13.48 -13.70
CA ASN A 19 -7.53 -14.87 -13.41
C ASN A 19 -7.76 -15.72 -14.67
N LYS A 20 -7.48 -15.22 -15.87
CA LYS A 20 -7.58 -16.01 -17.11
C LYS A 20 -6.42 -17.01 -17.18
N ASN A 21 -6.75 -18.27 -17.50
CA ASN A 21 -5.79 -19.39 -17.49
C ASN A 21 -4.67 -19.25 -18.53
N ASP A 22 -4.91 -18.51 -19.63
CA ASP A 22 -3.98 -18.35 -20.76
C ASP A 22 -3.56 -16.88 -20.96
N ILE A 23 -3.12 -16.21 -19.88
CA ILE A 23 -2.53 -14.86 -19.96
C ILE A 23 -1.02 -14.97 -20.13
N ASP A 24 -0.47 -14.31 -21.16
CA ASP A 24 0.98 -14.18 -21.31
C ASP A 24 1.57 -13.23 -20.26
N GLU A 25 2.88 -13.29 -20.07
CA GLU A 25 3.56 -12.56 -18.98
C GLU A 25 3.50 -11.03 -19.17
N GLU A 26 3.54 -10.53 -20.40
CA GLU A 26 3.46 -9.08 -20.69
C GLU A 26 2.06 -8.55 -20.37
N THR A 27 1.02 -9.26 -20.81
CA THR A 27 -0.36 -8.92 -20.47
C THR A 27 -0.61 -9.03 -18.97
N ARG A 28 -0.02 -10.02 -18.30
CA ARG A 28 -0.12 -10.17 -16.83
C ARG A 28 0.52 -8.99 -16.11
N GLU A 29 1.73 -8.58 -16.51
CA GLU A 29 2.41 -7.42 -15.93
C GLU A 29 1.58 -6.14 -16.11
N LEU A 30 1.05 -5.92 -17.31
CA LEU A 30 0.18 -4.78 -17.60
C LEU A 30 -1.09 -4.79 -16.72
N GLU A 31 -1.79 -5.92 -16.61
CA GLU A 31 -2.99 -6.02 -15.78
C GLU A 31 -2.67 -5.86 -14.28
N LEU A 32 -1.50 -6.31 -13.81
CA LEU A 32 -1.02 -6.03 -12.44
C LEU A 32 -0.77 -4.54 -12.22
N ARG A 33 -0.14 -3.84 -13.18
CA ARG A 33 0.04 -2.39 -13.12
C ARG A 33 -1.29 -1.66 -13.06
N LYS A 34 -2.27 -2.05 -13.89
CA LYS A 34 -3.64 -1.51 -13.85
C LYS A 34 -4.29 -1.75 -12.49
N LEU A 35 -4.18 -2.95 -11.95
CA LEU A 35 -4.77 -3.29 -10.65
C LEU A 35 -4.17 -2.45 -9.54
N ASN A 36 -2.84 -2.30 -9.50
CA ASN A 36 -2.15 -1.49 -8.52
C ASN A 36 -2.60 -0.02 -8.59
N ALA A 37 -2.69 0.56 -9.78
CA ALA A 37 -3.21 1.91 -10.00
C ALA A 37 -4.65 2.08 -9.51
N LEU A 38 -5.54 1.14 -9.83
CA LEU A 38 -6.93 1.16 -9.36
C LEU A 38 -7.01 1.01 -7.83
N MET A 39 -6.16 0.18 -7.23
CA MET A 39 -6.10 0.01 -5.78
C MET A 39 -5.59 1.26 -5.05
N GLU A 40 -4.68 2.03 -5.65
CA GLU A 40 -4.27 3.35 -5.16
C GLU A 40 -5.47 4.32 -5.13
N ILE A 41 -6.24 4.38 -6.22
CA ILE A 41 -7.46 5.19 -6.29
C ILE A 41 -8.49 4.73 -5.24
N VAL A 42 -8.71 3.41 -5.08
CA VAL A 42 -9.61 2.85 -4.06
C VAL A 42 -9.18 3.26 -2.65
N SER A 43 -7.88 3.19 -2.35
CA SER A 43 -7.32 3.60 -1.07
C SER A 43 -7.59 5.09 -0.79
N TYR A 44 -7.32 5.94 -1.78
CA TYR A 44 -7.61 7.38 -1.70
C TYR A 44 -9.09 7.65 -1.46
N VAL A 45 -9.99 6.98 -2.18
CA VAL A 45 -11.43 7.14 -2.01
C VAL A 45 -11.86 6.77 -0.60
N LYS A 46 -11.36 5.64 -0.07
CA LYS A 46 -11.65 5.14 1.29
C LYS A 46 -11.10 6.04 2.39
N SER A 47 -9.97 6.72 2.14
CA SER A 47 -9.39 7.67 3.10
C SER A 47 -10.32 8.86 3.40
N LEU A 48 -11.20 9.20 2.45
CA LEU A 48 -12.03 10.41 2.47
C LEU A 48 -11.23 11.71 2.59
N ALA A 49 -9.94 11.70 2.23
CA ALA A 49 -9.07 12.88 2.23
C ALA A 49 -9.60 13.99 1.30
N TRP A 50 -10.37 13.62 0.29
CA TRP A 50 -11.05 14.52 -0.65
C TRP A 50 -12.23 15.30 -0.05
N LEU A 51 -12.69 14.96 1.15
CA LEU A 51 -13.68 15.73 1.92
C LEU A 51 -12.98 16.54 3.01
N LYS A 52 -13.21 17.85 3.08
CA LYS A 52 -12.57 18.71 4.09
C LYS A 52 -13.21 18.58 5.48
N GLN A 53 -14.54 18.59 5.55
CA GLN A 53 -15.26 18.65 6.82
C GLN A 53 -15.43 17.27 7.47
N SER A 54 -15.18 17.17 8.77
CA SER A 54 -15.30 15.93 9.56
C SER A 54 -16.71 15.33 9.48
N GLN A 55 -17.76 16.14 9.66
CA GLN A 55 -19.15 15.70 9.55
C GLN A 55 -19.49 15.13 8.16
N ALA A 56 -18.92 15.72 7.09
CA ALA A 56 -19.09 15.18 5.75
C ALA A 56 -18.41 13.81 5.59
N LYS A 57 -17.22 13.62 6.18
CA LYS A 57 -16.53 12.33 6.20
C LYS A 57 -17.36 11.28 6.94
N GLU A 58 -17.87 11.59 8.13
CA GLU A 58 -18.71 10.68 8.91
C GLU A 58 -19.97 10.25 8.15
N LYS A 59 -20.68 11.22 7.57
CA LYS A 59 -21.87 10.96 6.73
C LYS A 59 -21.53 10.06 5.54
N MET A 60 -20.39 10.31 4.89
CA MET A 60 -19.95 9.48 3.76
C MET A 60 -19.56 8.06 4.20
N ARG A 61 -18.86 7.89 5.33
CA ARG A 61 -18.56 6.56 5.89
C ARG A 61 -19.83 5.78 6.16
N PHE A 62 -20.84 6.42 6.75
CA PHE A 62 -22.12 5.79 7.04
C PHE A 62 -22.87 5.40 5.76
N LEU A 63 -22.89 6.27 4.76
CA LEU A 63 -23.48 5.96 3.45
C LEU A 63 -22.81 4.75 2.79
N ILE A 64 -21.48 4.68 2.80
CA ILE A 64 -20.74 3.53 2.25
C ILE A 64 -21.07 2.26 3.04
N LYS A 65 -21.02 2.31 4.38
CA LYS A 65 -21.35 1.17 5.27
C LYS A 65 -22.76 0.63 5.04
N THR A 66 -23.72 1.52 4.78
CA THR A 66 -25.13 1.16 4.56
C THR A 66 -25.48 0.92 3.09
N LYS A 67 -24.49 0.79 2.20
CA LYS A 67 -24.68 0.60 0.75
C LYS A 67 -25.59 1.67 0.14
N PHE A 68 -25.39 2.92 0.54
CA PHE A 68 -26.13 4.10 0.09
C PHE A 68 -27.63 4.06 0.44
N ASN A 69 -28.00 3.53 1.61
CA ASN A 69 -29.37 3.61 2.10
C ASN A 69 -29.67 5.04 2.63
N TYR A 70 -30.34 5.85 1.80
CA TYR A 70 -30.61 7.25 2.10
C TYR A 70 -31.58 7.44 3.26
N GLU A 71 -32.56 6.55 3.41
CA GLU A 71 -33.51 6.57 4.54
C GLU A 71 -32.82 6.35 5.88
N ARG A 72 -31.92 5.38 5.95
CA ARG A 72 -31.10 5.14 7.15
C ARG A 72 -30.19 6.32 7.45
N THR A 73 -29.57 6.89 6.42
CA THR A 73 -28.69 8.06 6.58
C THR A 73 -29.46 9.29 7.06
N LYS A 74 -30.67 9.50 6.55
CA LYS A 74 -31.56 10.57 7.00
C LYS A 74 -31.86 10.47 8.49
N LYS A 75 -32.23 9.26 8.95
CA LYS A 75 -32.56 8.98 10.35
C LYS A 75 -31.34 9.14 11.26
N GLU A 76 -30.19 8.58 10.88
CA GLU A 76 -28.95 8.63 11.68
C GLU A 76 -28.48 10.08 11.93
N PHE A 77 -28.52 10.93 10.90
CA PHE A 77 -27.99 12.29 10.97
C PHE A 77 -29.07 13.37 11.15
N ASN A 78 -30.30 12.98 11.53
CA ASN A 78 -31.45 13.88 11.72
C ASN A 78 -31.66 14.88 10.55
N ILE A 79 -31.54 14.40 9.31
CA ILE A 79 -31.66 15.24 8.11
C ILE A 79 -33.14 15.42 7.77
N SER A 80 -33.56 16.64 7.48
CA SER A 80 -34.97 16.99 7.28
C SER A 80 -35.64 16.27 6.10
N SER A 81 -34.90 16.00 5.01
CA SER A 81 -35.43 15.37 3.79
C SER A 81 -34.43 14.39 3.16
N ILE A 82 -34.95 13.44 2.37
CA ILE A 82 -34.13 12.52 1.56
C ILE A 82 -33.37 13.30 0.48
N ASN A 83 -34.02 14.30 -0.13
CA ASN A 83 -33.40 15.16 -1.14
C ASN A 83 -32.11 15.82 -0.63
N ALA A 84 -32.04 16.21 0.65
CA ALA A 84 -30.80 16.76 1.22
C ALA A 84 -29.66 15.71 1.28
N VAL A 85 -29.97 14.43 1.48
CA VAL A 85 -29.01 13.33 1.39
C VAL A 85 -28.55 13.13 -0.06
N GLU A 86 -29.47 13.19 -1.01
CA GLU A 86 -29.16 13.06 -2.45
C GLU A 86 -28.30 14.20 -2.98
N VAL A 87 -28.58 15.43 -2.55
CA VAL A 87 -27.77 16.61 -2.86
C VAL A 87 -26.36 16.44 -2.29
N PHE A 88 -26.24 15.95 -1.05
CA PHE A 88 -24.93 15.65 -0.45
C PHE A 88 -24.18 14.57 -1.26
N VAL A 89 -24.84 13.47 -1.63
CA VAL A 89 -24.21 12.40 -2.42
C VAL A 89 -23.79 12.91 -3.80
N SER A 90 -24.61 13.75 -4.44
CA SER A 90 -24.30 14.34 -5.75
C SER A 90 -23.10 15.29 -5.67
N TYR A 91 -23.07 16.15 -4.64
CA TYR A 91 -21.92 17.00 -4.33
C TYR A 91 -20.65 16.17 -4.12
N ALA A 92 -20.74 15.14 -3.29
CA ALA A 92 -19.61 14.29 -2.97
C ALA A 92 -19.13 13.49 -4.19
N ASN A 93 -20.05 13.00 -5.04
CA ASN A 93 -19.72 12.36 -6.30
C ASN A 93 -18.96 13.31 -7.24
N LYS A 94 -19.43 14.56 -7.37
CA LYS A 94 -18.78 15.58 -8.20
C LYS A 94 -17.38 15.91 -7.68
N LYS A 95 -17.26 16.14 -6.37
CA LYS A 95 -15.96 16.37 -5.69
C LYS A 95 -14.99 15.23 -5.88
N LEU A 96 -15.45 13.99 -5.75
CA LEU A 96 -14.60 12.83 -5.95
C LEU A 96 -14.16 12.73 -7.42
N LEU A 97 -15.08 12.93 -8.36
CA LEU A 97 -14.76 12.90 -9.80
C LEU A 97 -13.75 13.97 -10.20
N GLU A 98 -13.88 15.19 -9.66
CA GLU A 98 -12.90 16.28 -9.85
C GLU A 98 -11.51 15.89 -9.32
N LYS A 99 -11.45 15.14 -8.22
CA LYS A 99 -10.19 14.68 -7.62
C LYS A 99 -9.57 13.49 -8.34
N ILE A 100 -10.39 12.56 -8.83
CA ILE A 100 -9.87 11.41 -9.55
C ILE A 100 -9.42 11.82 -10.95
N GLY A 101 -10.20 12.66 -11.63
CA GLY A 101 -10.10 12.87 -13.07
C GLY A 101 -11.23 12.12 -13.78
N LYS A 102 -11.79 12.72 -14.83
CA LYS A 102 -13.00 12.20 -15.49
C LYS A 102 -12.73 10.93 -16.31
N ASP A 103 -11.53 10.85 -16.86
CA ASP A 103 -11.04 9.86 -17.81
C ASP A 103 -9.97 8.94 -17.22
N THR A 104 -9.48 9.23 -16.02
CA THR A 104 -8.42 8.46 -15.34
C THR A 104 -8.69 6.95 -15.30
N VAL A 105 -9.90 6.53 -14.92
CA VAL A 105 -10.24 5.10 -14.87
C VAL A 105 -10.28 4.48 -16.28
N ASP A 106 -10.79 5.22 -17.27
CA ASP A 106 -10.82 4.75 -18.65
C ASP A 106 -9.40 4.62 -19.24
N LEU A 107 -8.51 5.56 -18.95
CA LEU A 107 -7.10 5.53 -19.35
C LEU A 107 -6.39 4.32 -18.75
N ILE A 108 -6.60 4.02 -17.46
CA ILE A 108 -6.04 2.82 -16.83
C ILE A 108 -6.52 1.56 -17.55
N LEU A 109 -7.82 1.44 -17.82
CA LEU A 109 -8.38 0.27 -18.49
C LEU A 109 -7.81 0.07 -19.90
N ARG A 110 -7.52 1.16 -20.61
CA ARG A 110 -6.86 1.16 -21.93
C ARG A 110 -5.36 0.83 -21.89
N GLY A 111 -4.75 0.80 -20.71
CA GLY A 111 -3.31 0.53 -20.53
C GLY A 111 -2.43 1.78 -20.47
N GLU A 112 -3.02 2.98 -20.54
CA GLU A 112 -2.32 4.27 -20.39
C GLU A 112 -2.11 4.60 -18.90
N VAL A 113 -1.57 3.65 -18.13
CA VAL A 113 -1.51 3.70 -16.65
C VAL A 113 -0.70 4.90 -16.17
N ASP A 114 0.45 5.17 -16.77
CA ASP A 114 1.35 6.23 -16.29
C ASP A 114 0.76 7.63 -16.47
N SER A 115 0.13 7.87 -17.63
CA SER A 115 -0.58 9.12 -17.94
C SER A 115 -1.77 9.33 -16.99
N ALA A 116 -2.57 8.28 -16.78
CA ALA A 116 -3.70 8.31 -15.87
C ALA A 116 -3.27 8.62 -14.43
N MET A 117 -2.21 7.97 -13.96
CA MET A 117 -1.73 8.14 -12.59
C MET A 117 -1.06 9.49 -12.37
N ALA A 118 -0.36 10.04 -13.38
CA ALA A 118 0.14 11.40 -13.33
C ALA A 118 -1.01 12.42 -13.15
N GLN A 119 -2.08 12.29 -13.94
CA GLN A 119 -3.28 13.14 -13.82
C GLN A 119 -3.95 13.00 -12.44
N PHE A 120 -4.12 11.76 -11.96
CA PHE A 120 -4.71 11.47 -10.66
C PHE A 120 -3.91 12.09 -9.52
N ARG A 121 -2.59 11.91 -9.51
CA ARG A 121 -1.69 12.40 -8.45
C ARG A 121 -1.60 13.92 -8.43
N ALA A 122 -1.58 14.56 -9.60
CA ALA A 122 -1.68 16.01 -9.74
C ALA A 122 -3.00 16.56 -9.15
N ASN A 123 -4.14 15.96 -9.48
CA ASN A 123 -5.46 16.43 -9.02
C ASN A 123 -5.69 16.23 -7.52
N THR A 124 -5.14 15.16 -6.96
CA THR A 124 -5.26 14.82 -5.54
C THR A 124 -4.23 15.53 -4.67
N GLY A 125 -3.25 16.19 -5.26
CA GLY A 125 -2.10 16.73 -4.53
C GLY A 125 -1.20 15.64 -3.95
N HIS A 126 -1.33 14.39 -4.44
CA HIS A 126 -0.34 13.33 -4.18
C HIS A 126 0.98 13.60 -4.92
N ASP A 127 1.01 14.56 -5.86
CA ASP A 127 2.23 15.14 -6.47
C ASP A 127 3.20 15.79 -5.46
N HIS A 128 2.89 15.82 -4.16
CA HIS A 128 3.79 16.34 -3.13
C HIS A 128 4.18 15.31 -2.07
N GLN A 129 3.93 14.04 -2.33
CA GLN A 129 4.70 12.97 -1.71
C GLN A 129 5.57 12.39 -2.82
N ASN A 130 6.66 13.09 -3.13
CA ASN A 130 7.70 12.59 -4.02
C ASN A 130 8.42 11.42 -3.31
N LEU A 131 7.70 10.31 -3.13
CA LEU A 131 8.11 9.10 -2.44
C LEU A 131 8.52 8.01 -3.44
N ASP A 132 8.51 8.32 -4.75
CA ASP A 132 9.00 7.45 -5.82
C ASP A 132 10.51 7.13 -5.65
N PHE A 133 11.20 7.79 -4.72
CA PHE A 133 12.55 7.45 -4.30
C PHE A 133 12.61 6.25 -3.35
N PHE A 134 11.50 5.78 -2.78
CA PHE A 134 11.47 4.74 -1.75
C PHE A 134 10.73 3.46 -2.18
N ILE A 135 11.10 2.33 -1.56
CA ILE A 135 10.42 1.05 -1.79
C ILE A 135 8.90 1.17 -1.51
N PRO A 136 8.04 0.57 -2.36
CA PRO A 136 6.61 0.48 -2.09
C PRO A 136 6.27 -0.01 -0.68
N GLY A 137 5.30 0.65 -0.05
CA GLY A 137 4.80 0.30 1.29
C GLY A 137 5.50 1.00 2.45
N ILE A 138 6.58 1.76 2.22
CA ILE A 138 7.26 2.50 3.30
C ILE A 138 6.44 3.69 3.83
N ALA A 139 5.57 4.26 2.99
CA ALA A 139 4.83 5.49 3.28
C ALA A 139 4.03 5.42 4.59
N LYS A 140 3.59 4.22 5.01
CA LYS A 140 2.86 4.01 6.27
C LYS A 140 3.69 4.25 7.54
N PHE A 141 5.02 4.24 7.41
CA PHE A 141 5.95 4.46 8.52
C PHE A 141 6.52 5.88 8.55
N LEU A 142 6.35 6.64 7.46
CA LEU A 142 6.87 8.00 7.37
C LEU A 142 5.90 8.99 8.04
N PRO A 143 6.41 10.03 8.72
CA PRO A 143 5.58 11.09 9.25
C PRO A 143 4.89 11.87 8.12
N HIS A 144 3.78 12.53 8.44
CA HIS A 144 3.14 13.43 7.48
C HIS A 144 4.04 14.65 7.23
N PRO A 145 4.26 15.08 5.97
CA PRO A 145 5.08 16.25 5.69
C PRO A 145 4.54 17.51 6.37
N GLU A 146 5.37 18.17 7.18
CA GLU A 146 5.03 19.40 7.90
C GLU A 146 6.16 20.44 7.77
N LYS A 147 5.78 21.71 7.65
CA LYS A 147 6.75 22.81 7.58
C LYS A 147 7.11 23.31 8.99
N HIS A 148 8.34 23.04 9.42
CA HIS A 148 8.91 23.62 10.63
C HIS A 148 9.71 24.89 10.29
N LYS A 149 9.31 26.05 10.85
CA LYS A 149 9.82 27.37 10.44
C LYS A 149 11.29 27.64 10.81
N PHE A 150 11.83 26.92 11.78
CA PHE A 150 13.15 27.20 12.37
C PHE A 150 14.10 25.99 12.33
N MET A 151 13.71 24.91 11.65
CA MET A 151 14.52 23.70 11.52
C MET A 151 15.38 23.81 10.27
N LEU A 152 16.70 23.67 10.44
CA LEU A 152 17.67 23.67 9.35
C LEU A 152 17.93 22.24 8.87
N LEU A 153 18.21 22.09 7.57
CA LEU A 153 18.55 20.78 7.00
C LEU A 153 19.77 20.14 7.66
N ALA A 154 20.73 20.95 8.10
CA ALA A 154 21.92 20.47 8.79
C ALA A 154 21.61 19.80 10.14
N GLU A 155 20.44 20.06 10.72
CA GLU A 155 19.98 19.42 11.96
C GLU A 155 19.25 18.09 11.69
N CYS A 156 19.07 17.70 10.43
CA CYS A 156 18.33 16.50 10.01
C CYS A 156 19.25 15.38 9.49
N GLU A 157 20.50 15.30 9.98
CA GLU A 157 21.48 14.33 9.50
C GLU A 157 21.02 12.88 9.71
N GLU A 158 20.53 12.55 10.90
CA GLU A 158 20.05 11.21 11.24
C GLU A 158 18.83 10.82 10.39
N GLU A 159 17.89 11.74 10.18
CA GLU A 159 16.71 11.52 9.33
C GLU A 159 17.10 11.37 7.86
N LEU A 160 18.08 12.13 7.37
CA LEU A 160 18.59 11.97 6.00
C LEU A 160 19.25 10.60 5.81
N ILE A 161 20.03 10.12 6.78
CA ILE A 161 20.61 8.77 6.75
C ILE A 161 19.50 7.72 6.72
N LEU A 162 18.48 7.87 7.57
CA LEU A 162 17.33 6.97 7.60
C LEU A 162 16.60 6.94 6.25
N LEU A 163 16.27 8.09 5.67
CA LEU A 163 15.63 8.18 4.36
C LEU A 163 16.52 7.59 3.26
N GLY A 164 17.82 7.83 3.31
CA GLY A 164 18.80 7.23 2.39
C GLY A 164 18.77 5.71 2.41
N ASN A 165 18.73 5.10 3.59
CA ASN A 165 18.64 3.64 3.77
C ASN A 165 17.34 3.04 3.23
N LEU A 166 16.26 3.82 3.19
CA LEU A 166 14.95 3.40 2.68
C LEU A 166 14.78 3.63 1.16
N SER A 167 15.75 4.28 0.53
CA SER A 167 15.69 4.64 -0.89
C SER A 167 15.92 3.45 -1.82
N HIS A 168 15.32 3.50 -3.00
CA HIS A 168 15.54 2.55 -4.09
C HIS A 168 17.02 2.42 -4.46
N PHE A 169 17.76 3.53 -4.43
CA PHE A 169 19.18 3.54 -4.75
C PHE A 169 19.97 2.68 -3.77
N MET A 170 19.80 2.91 -2.47
CA MET A 170 20.56 2.18 -1.45
C MET A 170 20.19 0.71 -1.43
N VAL A 171 18.89 0.41 -1.55
CA VAL A 171 18.39 -0.96 -1.58
C VAL A 171 18.95 -1.71 -2.80
N SER A 172 18.89 -1.09 -4.00
CA SER A 172 19.49 -1.68 -5.20
C SER A 172 20.99 -1.97 -5.00
N SER A 173 21.73 -1.04 -4.40
CA SER A 173 23.16 -1.23 -4.10
C SER A 173 23.41 -2.38 -3.12
N MET A 174 22.52 -2.61 -2.15
CA MET A 174 22.61 -3.76 -1.24
C MET A 174 22.40 -5.09 -1.99
N PHE A 175 21.43 -5.16 -2.91
CA PHE A 175 21.14 -6.35 -3.70
C PHE A 175 22.26 -6.67 -4.72
N GLU A 176 22.96 -5.67 -5.24
CA GLU A 176 24.11 -5.87 -6.13
C GLU A 176 25.26 -6.62 -5.44
N LYS A 177 25.43 -6.41 -4.13
CA LYS A 177 26.48 -7.06 -3.33
C LYS A 177 26.10 -8.45 -2.83
N ALA A 178 24.82 -8.81 -2.90
CA ALA A 178 24.32 -10.07 -2.39
C ALA A 178 24.61 -11.23 -3.35
N ASP A 179 24.88 -12.41 -2.80
CA ASP A 179 24.93 -13.66 -3.57
C ASP A 179 23.52 -14.03 -4.03
N LYS A 180 23.25 -13.82 -5.33
CA LYS A 180 21.92 -14.02 -5.93
C LYS A 180 21.45 -15.47 -5.82
N THR A 181 22.36 -16.45 -5.85
CA THR A 181 22.02 -17.87 -5.74
C THR A 181 21.57 -18.21 -4.32
N LYS A 182 22.30 -17.72 -3.30
CA LYS A 182 21.91 -17.92 -1.90
C LYS A 182 20.61 -17.21 -1.57
N LEU A 183 20.42 -15.98 -2.05
CA LEU A 183 19.19 -15.23 -1.85
C LEU A 183 17.99 -15.95 -2.49
N ALA A 184 18.14 -16.45 -3.73
CA ALA A 184 17.11 -17.24 -4.39
C ALA A 184 16.78 -18.53 -3.61
N HIS A 185 17.78 -19.19 -3.02
CA HIS A 185 17.56 -20.38 -2.20
C HIS A 185 16.78 -20.07 -0.90
N LEU A 186 17.09 -18.96 -0.23
CA LEU A 186 16.31 -18.52 0.94
C LEU A 186 14.85 -18.22 0.58
N LEU A 187 14.62 -17.57 -0.56
CA LEU A 187 13.27 -17.34 -1.09
C LEU A 187 12.58 -18.66 -1.44
N TYR A 188 13.30 -19.63 -1.99
CA TYR A 188 12.76 -20.97 -2.23
C TYR A 188 12.32 -21.65 -0.93
N ILE A 189 13.16 -21.65 0.11
CA ILE A 189 12.81 -22.23 1.43
C ILE A 189 11.52 -21.61 1.97
N LEU A 190 11.40 -20.27 1.96
CA LEU A 190 10.21 -19.57 2.44
C LEU A 190 8.93 -19.95 1.70
N ASN A 191 9.03 -20.20 0.39
CA ASN A 191 7.88 -20.52 -0.46
C ASN A 191 7.67 -22.02 -0.66
N SER A 192 8.56 -22.87 -0.15
CA SER A 192 8.47 -24.32 -0.32
C SER A 192 7.31 -24.92 0.49
N GLU A 193 6.69 -25.96 -0.08
CA GLU A 193 5.74 -26.85 0.60
C GLU A 193 6.41 -28.17 1.03
N ASP A 194 7.70 -28.35 0.72
CA ASP A 194 8.45 -29.54 1.09
C ASP A 194 8.77 -29.52 2.59
N LYS A 195 8.26 -30.52 3.32
CA LYS A 195 8.46 -30.72 4.76
C LYS A 195 9.93 -30.79 5.16
N LYS A 196 10.83 -31.11 4.23
CA LYS A 196 12.28 -31.10 4.47
C LYS A 196 12.76 -29.73 4.97
N TYR A 197 12.13 -28.64 4.54
CA TYR A 197 12.55 -27.27 4.87
C TYR A 197 11.68 -26.60 5.93
N GLU A 198 10.80 -27.35 6.61
CA GLU A 198 9.83 -26.76 7.54
C GLU A 198 10.52 -26.03 8.71
N ALA A 199 11.59 -26.63 9.26
CA ALA A 199 12.37 -26.06 10.35
C ALA A 199 13.09 -24.76 9.93
N GLU A 200 13.78 -24.77 8.79
CA GLU A 200 14.46 -23.58 8.27
C GLU A 200 13.45 -22.48 7.93
N LYS A 201 12.31 -22.83 7.34
CA LYS A 201 11.24 -21.89 7.01
C LYS A 201 10.67 -21.22 8.26
N GLU A 202 10.43 -21.98 9.33
CA GLU A 202 9.97 -21.44 10.61
C GLU A 202 10.98 -20.41 11.15
N LEU A 203 12.26 -20.78 11.21
CA LEU A 203 13.31 -19.92 11.76
C LEU A 203 13.50 -18.63 10.95
N ILE A 204 13.50 -18.72 9.62
CA ILE A 204 13.59 -17.53 8.75
C ILE A 204 12.36 -16.63 8.95
N THR A 205 11.16 -17.20 9.07
CA THR A 205 9.92 -16.43 9.28
C THR A 205 9.96 -15.68 10.62
N ARG A 206 10.34 -16.37 11.70
CA ARG A 206 10.50 -15.78 13.04
C ARG A 206 11.56 -14.67 13.05
N PHE A 207 12.67 -14.86 12.33
CA PHE A 207 13.69 -13.82 12.11
C PHE A 207 13.13 -12.58 11.41
N LEU A 208 12.43 -12.75 10.28
CA LEU A 208 11.86 -11.62 9.53
C LEU A 208 10.75 -10.90 10.30
N ASN A 209 10.04 -11.58 11.20
CA ASN A 209 9.06 -10.99 12.10
C ASN A 209 9.67 -10.32 13.35
N GLY A 210 10.98 -10.40 13.52
CA GLY A 210 11.70 -9.72 14.61
C GLY A 210 11.71 -10.48 15.94
N GLU A 211 11.38 -11.78 15.97
CA GLU A 211 11.36 -12.56 17.22
C GLU A 211 12.76 -12.77 17.82
N PHE A 212 13.80 -12.57 17.03
CA PHE A 212 15.20 -12.60 17.49
C PHE A 212 15.73 -11.21 17.86
N ALA A 213 14.94 -10.15 17.68
CA ALA A 213 15.41 -8.76 17.77
C ALA A 213 15.78 -8.30 19.17
N GLU A 214 15.33 -9.00 20.22
CA GLU A 214 15.53 -8.60 21.60
C GLU A 214 15.95 -9.77 22.51
N VAL A 215 16.75 -9.47 23.53
CA VAL A 215 17.05 -10.33 24.67
C VAL A 215 17.09 -9.46 25.93
N ASP A 216 16.33 -9.83 26.96
CA ASP A 216 16.31 -9.14 28.26
C ASP A 216 16.08 -7.62 28.19
N GLY A 217 15.27 -7.14 27.24
CA GLY A 217 15.04 -5.70 27.06
C GLY A 217 15.97 -5.00 26.05
N TYR A 218 17.00 -5.68 25.55
CA TYR A 218 18.03 -5.09 24.70
C TYR A 218 17.89 -5.49 23.24
N LYS A 219 17.80 -4.49 22.35
CA LYS A 219 17.79 -4.70 20.90
C LYS A 219 19.13 -5.22 20.41
N LEU A 220 19.10 -6.29 19.63
CA LEU A 220 20.26 -6.92 19.03
C LEU A 220 20.51 -6.41 17.60
N SER A 221 21.79 -6.36 17.21
CA SER A 221 22.18 -6.14 15.81
C SER A 221 21.72 -7.29 14.92
N ILE A 222 21.53 -7.03 13.62
CA ILE A 222 21.12 -8.06 12.65
C ILE A 222 22.09 -9.25 12.65
N GLU A 223 23.39 -9.01 12.76
CA GLU A 223 24.42 -10.05 12.81
C GLU A 223 24.23 -10.96 14.04
N SER A 224 23.91 -10.38 15.20
CA SER A 224 23.64 -11.11 16.43
C SER A 224 22.36 -11.93 16.33
N GLN A 225 21.33 -11.38 15.67
CA GLN A 225 20.07 -12.08 15.41
C GLN A 225 20.31 -13.31 14.51
N VAL A 226 21.08 -13.14 13.43
CA VAL A 226 21.45 -14.23 12.51
C VAL A 226 22.24 -15.33 13.23
N ALA A 227 23.18 -14.97 14.11
CA ALA A 227 23.91 -15.96 14.90
C ALA A 227 22.99 -16.80 15.80
N ARG A 228 21.94 -16.19 16.37
CA ARG A 228 20.93 -16.90 17.16
C ARG A 228 20.10 -17.86 16.31
N VAL A 229 19.71 -17.46 15.10
CA VAL A 229 18.98 -18.32 14.16
C VAL A 229 19.77 -19.60 13.89
N PHE A 230 21.06 -19.49 13.56
CA PHE A 230 21.89 -20.66 13.29
C PHE A 230 22.12 -21.52 14.53
N LYS A 231 22.29 -20.90 15.71
CA LYS A 231 22.40 -21.66 16.96
C LYS A 231 21.14 -22.50 17.24
N GLU A 232 19.96 -21.95 16.97
CA GLU A 232 18.69 -22.67 17.15
C GLU A 232 18.53 -23.78 16.10
N LEU A 233 18.92 -23.53 14.85
CA LEU A 233 18.93 -24.54 13.79
C LEU A 233 19.84 -25.73 14.15
N ASP A 234 21.06 -25.45 14.64
CA ASP A 234 22.00 -26.48 15.08
C ASP A 234 21.43 -27.31 16.23
N GLN A 235 20.71 -26.68 17.16
CA GLN A 235 20.03 -27.37 18.24
C GLN A 235 18.91 -28.28 17.74
N GLN A 236 18.10 -27.83 16.78
CA GLN A 236 17.03 -28.64 16.20
C GLN A 236 17.58 -29.86 15.43
N ASN A 237 18.69 -29.68 14.71
CA ASN A 237 19.35 -30.76 13.96
C ASN A 237 20.05 -31.80 14.85
N LEU A 238 20.36 -31.48 16.12
CA LEU A 238 20.90 -32.44 17.09
C LEU A 238 19.85 -33.42 17.64
N PHE A 239 18.55 -33.18 17.38
CA PHE A 239 17.43 -34.01 17.83
C PHE A 239 16.72 -34.78 16.69
N ILE A 240 17.29 -34.78 15.48
CA ILE A 240 16.88 -35.56 14.31
C ILE A 240 17.91 -36.66 14.05
#